data_AF-A0A370QJS4-F1
#
_entry.id   AF-A0A370QJS4-F1
#
_cell.length_a   1.000
_cell.length_b   1.000
_cell.length_c   1.000
_cell.angle_alpha   90.00
_cell.angle_beta   90.00
_cell.angle_gamma   90.00
#
_symmetry.space_group_name_H-M   'P 1'
#
loop_
_entity.id
_entity.type
_entity.pdbx_description
1 polymer ?
#
loop_
_entity_poly.entity_id
_entity_poly.type
_entity_poly.pdbx_seq_one_letter_code
_entity_poly.pdbx_strand_id
1 'polypeptide(L)'
;MVQFFKRESTKVLQFISKNGHYKNRIHISENISELSIPAQIKIVDILLDDPIQIISMNAIKIGKYLLQSKTIREKAFDKEIFWETRDAELLIKQKRIAHILKGSTNHKRKFGDGESLKNVKQMLKRNLHGGKWF
;
A
#
# COMPACT_ATOMS: atom_id res chain seq x y z
N MET A 1 9.19 -13.60 18.72
CA MET A 1 8.03 -12.82 18.23
C MET A 1 6.88 -13.75 17.76
N VAL A 2 6.57 -14.84 18.50
CA VAL A 2 5.70 -15.97 18.06
C VAL A 2 4.53 -16.23 19.05
N GLN A 3 4.37 -15.40 20.09
CA GLN A 3 3.43 -15.69 21.18
C GLN A 3 2.00 -15.16 20.98
N PHE A 4 1.77 -14.26 20.02
CA PHE A 4 0.48 -13.59 19.88
C PHE A 4 -0.63 -14.56 19.42
N PHE A 5 -0.38 -15.35 18.37
CA PHE A 5 -1.40 -16.20 17.76
C PHE A 5 -1.77 -17.45 18.57
N LYS A 6 -0.87 -17.93 19.45
CA LYS A 6 -1.15 -19.10 20.30
C LYS A 6 -2.15 -18.82 21.42
N ARG A 7 -2.36 -17.57 21.80
CA ARG A 7 -3.21 -17.19 22.94
C ARG A 7 -4.57 -16.63 22.53
N GLU A 8 -4.64 -15.99 21.36
CA GLU A 8 -5.85 -15.30 20.93
C GLU A 8 -6.89 -16.26 20.33
N SER A 9 -8.15 -16.06 20.71
CA SER A 9 -9.24 -16.85 20.14
C SER A 9 -9.42 -16.55 18.66
N THR A 10 -9.80 -17.55 17.86
CA THR A 10 -10.08 -17.37 16.43
C THR A 10 -11.17 -16.33 16.17
N LYS A 11 -12.06 -16.07 17.13
CA LYS A 11 -13.09 -15.01 17.04
C LYS A 11 -12.48 -13.61 17.12
N VAL A 12 -11.52 -13.41 18.02
CA VAL A 12 -10.78 -12.14 18.16
C VAL A 12 -10.00 -11.87 16.88
N LEU A 13 -9.29 -12.87 16.35
CA LEU A 13 -8.56 -12.72 15.10
C LEU A 13 -9.48 -12.36 13.93
N GLN A 14 -10.65 -13.00 13.80
CA GLN A 14 -11.64 -12.64 12.77
C GLN A 14 -12.12 -11.19 12.92
N PHE A 15 -12.38 -10.74 14.15
CA PHE A 15 -12.79 -9.37 14.40
C PHE A 15 -11.71 -8.37 13.99
N ILE A 16 -10.45 -8.63 14.37
CA ILE A 16 -9.31 -7.78 13.98
C ILE A 16 -9.10 -7.81 12.46
N SER A 17 -9.23 -8.97 11.80
CA SER A 17 -9.14 -9.07 10.34
C SER A 17 -10.24 -8.29 9.62
N LYS A 18 -11.44 -8.13 10.20
CA LYS A 18 -12.52 -7.33 9.59
C LYS A 18 -12.37 -5.84 9.87
N ASN A 19 -12.11 -5.49 11.13
CA ASN A 19 -12.31 -4.13 11.64
C ASN A 19 -11.05 -3.50 12.26
N GLY A 20 -10.01 -4.30 12.48
CA GLY A 20 -8.79 -3.85 13.14
C GLY A 20 -8.00 -2.86 12.29
N HIS A 21 -7.10 -2.12 12.94
CA HIS A 21 -6.20 -1.20 12.24
C HIS A 21 -5.33 -1.94 11.21
N TYR A 22 -4.98 -1.28 10.10
CA TYR A 22 -4.30 -1.92 8.97
C TYR A 22 -3.00 -2.63 9.36
N LYS A 23 -2.21 -2.05 10.29
CA LYS A 23 -0.98 -2.69 10.80
C LYS A 23 -1.24 -4.05 11.44
N ASN A 24 -2.34 -4.18 12.18
CA ASN A 24 -2.71 -5.44 12.82
C ASN A 24 -3.17 -6.45 11.76
N ARG A 25 -3.95 -6.00 10.77
CA ARG A 25 -4.39 -6.86 9.66
C ARG A 25 -3.22 -7.34 8.80
N ILE A 26 -2.23 -6.50 8.55
CA ILE A 26 -0.96 -6.89 7.92
C ILE A 26 -0.30 -7.99 8.73
N HIS A 27 -0.10 -7.75 10.03
CA HIS A 27 0.52 -8.73 10.91
C HIS A 27 -0.23 -10.07 10.92
N ILE A 28 -1.57 -10.05 10.93
CA ILE A 28 -2.38 -11.28 10.79
C ILE A 28 -2.14 -11.95 9.45
N SER A 29 -2.16 -11.19 8.36
CA SER A 29 -2.01 -11.73 7.01
C SER A 29 -0.66 -12.41 6.76
N GLU A 30 0.41 -11.90 7.39
CA GLU A 30 1.75 -12.47 7.30
C GLU A 30 1.89 -13.79 8.06
N ASN A 31 1.04 -14.02 9.07
CA ASN A 31 1.16 -15.16 10.00
C ASN A 31 -0.03 -16.14 9.91
N ILE A 32 -0.83 -16.09 8.83
CA ILE A 32 -1.98 -16.98 8.65
C ILE A 32 -1.55 -18.46 8.72
N SER A 33 -0.39 -18.81 8.16
CA SER A 33 0.13 -20.18 8.13
C SER A 33 0.35 -20.79 9.51
N GLU A 34 0.51 -19.98 10.55
CA GLU A 34 0.68 -20.44 11.94
C GLU A 34 -0.64 -20.87 12.59
N LEU A 35 -1.78 -20.55 11.97
CA LEU A 35 -3.11 -20.88 12.47
C LEU A 35 -3.52 -22.31 12.12
N SER A 36 -4.50 -22.85 12.84
CA SER A 36 -5.14 -24.12 12.46
C SER A 36 -5.87 -23.97 11.12
N ILE A 37 -5.96 -25.04 10.32
CA ILE A 37 -6.61 -25.01 9.00
C ILE A 37 -8.03 -24.41 9.05
N PRO A 38 -8.91 -24.76 10.01
CA PRO A 38 -10.23 -24.13 10.11
C PRO A 38 -10.18 -22.62 10.37
N ALA A 39 -9.18 -22.15 11.12
CA ALA A 39 -8.96 -20.73 11.35
C ALA A 39 -8.41 -20.04 10.11
N GLN A 40 -7.45 -20.68 9.41
CA GLN A 40 -6.91 -20.18 8.13
C GLN A 40 -8.03 -19.91 7.14
N ILE A 41 -8.93 -20.86 6.92
CA ILE A 41 -10.05 -20.72 5.99
C ILE A 41 -10.90 -19.47 6.31
N LYS A 42 -11.28 -19.28 7.58
CA LYS A 42 -12.11 -18.15 8.01
C LYS A 42 -11.39 -16.82 7.85
N ILE A 43 -10.10 -16.77 8.21
CA ILE A 43 -9.31 -15.54 8.14
C ILE A 43 -9.00 -15.18 6.70
N VAL A 44 -8.64 -16.16 5.86
CA VAL A 44 -8.41 -15.95 4.42
C VAL A 44 -9.67 -15.42 3.75
N ASP A 45 -10.84 -16.01 4.01
CA ASP A 45 -12.11 -15.54 3.42
C ASP A 45 -12.34 -14.05 3.68
N ILE A 46 -12.03 -13.58 4.90
CA ILE A 46 -12.14 -12.17 5.28
C ILE A 46 -11.09 -11.32 4.56
N LEU A 47 -9.83 -11.75 4.56
CA LEU A 47 -8.71 -10.94 4.09
C LEU A 47 -8.59 -10.88 2.57
N LEU A 48 -9.19 -11.82 1.84
CA LEU A 48 -9.31 -11.74 0.38
C LEU A 48 -10.06 -10.48 -0.06
N ASP A 49 -11.03 -10.02 0.73
CA ASP A 49 -11.80 -8.80 0.47
C ASP A 49 -11.17 -7.52 1.05
N ASP A 50 -9.98 -7.60 1.66
CA ASP A 50 -9.32 -6.41 2.21
C ASP A 50 -8.99 -5.40 1.10
N PRO A 51 -9.29 -4.10 1.27
CA PRO A 51 -9.00 -3.06 0.29
C PRO A 51 -7.49 -2.82 0.09
N ILE A 52 -6.64 -3.27 1.03
CA ILE A 52 -5.20 -3.11 0.98
C ILE A 52 -4.59 -4.30 0.24
N GLN A 53 -3.94 -4.01 -0.89
CA GLN A 53 -3.37 -5.01 -1.78
C GLN A 53 -2.45 -6.00 -1.08
N ILE A 54 -1.48 -5.54 -0.27
CA ILE A 54 -0.51 -6.45 0.37
C ILE A 54 -1.18 -7.48 1.29
N ILE A 55 -2.27 -7.08 1.97
CA ILE A 55 -3.04 -7.95 2.86
C ILE A 55 -3.77 -9.01 2.04
N SER A 56 -4.48 -8.57 0.99
CA SER A 56 -5.20 -9.45 0.07
C SER A 56 -4.25 -10.42 -0.63
N MET A 57 -3.07 -9.97 -1.07
CA MET A 57 -2.04 -10.82 -1.71
C MET A 57 -1.49 -11.88 -0.76
N ASN A 58 -1.27 -11.55 0.52
CA ASN A 58 -0.88 -12.54 1.51
C ASN A 58 -1.97 -13.61 1.72
N ALA A 59 -3.24 -13.19 1.76
CA ALA A 59 -4.37 -14.11 1.83
C ALA A 59 -4.50 -15.00 0.57
N ILE A 60 -4.28 -14.44 -0.63
CA ILE A 60 -4.27 -15.19 -1.91
C ILE A 60 -3.22 -16.30 -1.88
N LYS A 61 -1.99 -15.98 -1.45
CA LYS A 61 -0.90 -16.96 -1.37
C LYS A 61 -1.32 -18.19 -0.56
N ILE A 62 -1.91 -17.98 0.62
CA ILE A 62 -2.37 -19.09 1.46
C ILE A 62 -3.63 -19.76 0.88
N GLY A 63 -4.59 -18.97 0.42
CA GLY A 63 -5.87 -19.42 -0.13
C GLY A 63 -5.73 -20.42 -1.28
N LYS A 64 -4.74 -20.23 -2.15
CA LYS A 64 -4.45 -21.14 -3.27
C LYS A 64 -4.03 -22.55 -2.84
N TYR A 65 -3.32 -22.67 -1.71
CA TYR A 65 -2.82 -23.95 -1.21
C TYR A 65 -3.78 -24.62 -0.20
N LEU A 66 -4.87 -23.95 0.18
CA LEU A 66 -5.92 -24.53 1.04
C LEU A 66 -6.79 -25.51 0.24
N LEU A 67 -6.36 -26.78 0.19
CA LEU A 67 -7.05 -27.86 -0.52
C LEU A 67 -8.48 -28.10 0.00
N GLN A 68 -8.71 -27.87 1.29
CA GLN A 68 -9.95 -28.19 1.98
C GLN A 68 -11.15 -27.31 1.58
N SER A 69 -10.93 -26.18 0.89
CA SER A 69 -12.02 -25.31 0.43
C SER A 69 -11.85 -24.91 -1.04
N LYS A 70 -12.71 -25.48 -1.90
CA LYS A 70 -12.77 -25.12 -3.32
C LYS A 70 -13.16 -23.65 -3.51
N THR A 71 -14.17 -23.18 -2.76
CA THR A 71 -14.66 -21.81 -2.83
C THR A 71 -13.59 -20.77 -2.48
N ILE A 72 -12.76 -21.02 -1.47
CA ILE A 72 -11.67 -20.10 -1.11
C ILE A 72 -10.60 -20.05 -2.20
N ARG A 73 -10.28 -21.19 -2.82
CA ARG A 73 -9.34 -21.22 -3.94
C ARG A 73 -9.86 -20.42 -5.12
N GLU A 74 -11.11 -20.61 -5.51
CA GLU A 74 -11.75 -19.86 -6.60
C GLU A 74 -11.72 -18.36 -6.32
N LYS A 75 -12.17 -17.94 -5.13
CA LYS A 75 -12.07 -16.52 -4.70
C LYS A 75 -10.64 -15.98 -4.75
N ALA A 76 -9.65 -16.77 -4.33
CA ALA A 76 -8.25 -16.36 -4.35
C ALA A 76 -7.72 -16.17 -5.79
N PHE A 77 -8.12 -17.03 -6.73
CA PHE A 77 -7.79 -16.87 -8.15
C PHE A 77 -8.45 -15.62 -8.74
N ASP A 78 -9.75 -15.43 -8.52
CA ASP A 78 -10.47 -14.25 -9.03
C ASP A 78 -9.85 -12.95 -8.49
N LYS A 79 -9.48 -12.95 -7.21
CA LYS A 79 -8.87 -11.79 -6.56
C LYS A 79 -7.46 -11.51 -7.07
N GLU A 80 -6.69 -12.53 -7.41
CA GLU A 80 -5.37 -12.36 -8.04
C GLU A 80 -5.51 -11.68 -9.40
N ILE A 81 -6.39 -12.20 -10.26
CA ILE A 81 -6.65 -11.63 -11.59
C ILE A 81 -7.09 -10.16 -11.48
N PHE A 82 -7.93 -9.85 -10.49
CA PHE A 82 -8.33 -8.47 -10.20
C PHE A 82 -7.13 -7.56 -9.92
N TRP A 83 -6.21 -7.98 -9.05
CA TRP A 83 -5.04 -7.18 -8.70
C TRP A 83 -4.07 -7.02 -9.88
N GLU A 84 -3.82 -8.09 -10.63
CA GLU A 84 -2.99 -8.04 -11.85
C GLU A 84 -3.55 -7.05 -12.87
N THR A 85 -4.86 -7.09 -13.09
CA THR A 85 -5.55 -6.17 -14.01
C THR A 85 -5.43 -4.73 -13.54
N ARG A 86 -5.67 -4.49 -12.24
CA ARG A 86 -5.55 -3.15 -11.64
C ARG A 86 -4.13 -2.59 -11.75
N ASP A 87 -3.11 -3.41 -11.51
CA ASP A 87 -1.71 -3.01 -11.60
C ASP A 87 -1.31 -2.67 -13.03
N ALA A 88 -1.76 -3.47 -14.00
CA ALA A 88 -1.58 -3.18 -15.42
C ALA A 88 -2.22 -1.84 -15.82
N GLU A 89 -3.44 -1.56 -15.36
CA GLU A 89 -4.10 -0.27 -15.58
C GLU A 89 -3.33 0.90 -14.96
N LEU A 90 -2.84 0.73 -13.72
CA LEU A 90 -2.06 1.76 -13.03
C LEU A 90 -0.78 2.09 -13.80
N LEU A 91 -0.09 1.07 -14.32
CA LEU A 91 1.10 1.25 -15.15
C LEU A 91 0.78 2.00 -16.45
N ILE A 92 -0.33 1.67 -17.12
CA ILE A 92 -0.79 2.38 -18.32
C ILE A 92 -1.09 3.86 -18.01
N LYS A 93 -1.83 4.11 -16.90
CA LYS A 93 -2.16 5.47 -16.43
C LYS A 93 -0.89 6.28 -16.13
N GLN A 94 0.08 5.69 -15.42
CA GLN A 94 1.36 6.33 -15.12
C GLN A 94 2.14 6.68 -16.39
N LYS A 95 2.21 5.77 -17.38
CA LYS A 95 2.86 6.03 -18.67
C LYS A 95 2.17 7.17 -19.43
N ARG A 96 0.84 7.22 -19.43
CA ARG A 96 0.06 8.30 -20.07
C ARG A 96 0.32 9.65 -19.39
N ILE A 97 0.31 9.69 -18.06
CA ILE A 97 0.64 10.90 -17.29
C ILE A 97 2.07 11.36 -17.59
N ALA A 98 3.04 10.43 -17.60
CA ALA A 98 4.42 10.76 -17.92
C ALA A 98 4.57 11.34 -19.33
N HIS A 99 3.85 10.82 -20.32
CA HIS A 99 3.83 11.35 -21.68
C HIS A 99 3.25 12.78 -21.73
N ILE A 100 2.10 13.01 -21.08
CA ILE A 100 1.48 14.34 -20.99
C ILE A 100 2.44 15.33 -20.31
N LEU A 101 3.08 14.93 -19.21
CA LEU A 101 4.01 15.77 -18.47
C LEU A 101 5.29 16.09 -19.24
N LYS A 102 5.77 15.20 -20.12
CA LYS A 102 6.90 15.47 -21.02
C LYS A 102 6.57 16.55 -22.05
N GLY A 103 5.32 16.63 -22.52
CA GLY A 103 4.84 17.67 -23.43
C GLY A 103 4.38 18.95 -22.73
N SER A 104 4.25 18.94 -21.40
CA SER A 104 3.81 20.12 -20.65
C SER A 104 4.97 21.09 -20.41
N THR A 105 4.74 22.38 -20.65
CA THR A 105 5.69 23.47 -20.35
C THR A 105 6.00 23.63 -18.85
N ASN A 106 5.25 22.94 -17.99
CA ASN A 106 5.42 22.85 -16.54
C ASN A 106 6.14 21.57 -16.07
N HIS A 107 6.81 20.84 -16.97
CA HIS A 107 7.79 19.83 -16.55
C HIS A 107 8.76 20.53 -15.61
N LYS A 108 8.74 20.19 -14.31
CA LYS A 108 9.58 20.82 -13.28
C LYS A 108 10.95 21.05 -13.88
N ARG A 109 11.31 22.32 -14.12
CA ARG A 109 12.70 22.69 -14.37
C ARG A 109 13.48 21.98 -13.28
N LYS A 110 14.30 20.99 -13.63
CA LYS A 110 15.39 20.62 -12.75
C LYS A 110 16.17 21.92 -12.62
N PHE A 111 16.03 22.61 -11.49
CA PHE A 111 16.85 23.77 -11.21
C PHE A 111 18.28 23.25 -11.25
N GLY A 112 18.95 23.44 -12.40
CA GLY A 112 20.35 23.17 -12.55
C GLY A 112 21.12 24.00 -11.52
N ASP A 113 22.07 23.36 -10.85
CA ASP A 113 23.11 23.94 -10.01
C ASP A 113 22.70 24.93 -8.92
N GLY A 114 21.47 24.81 -8.41
CA GLY A 114 21.00 25.61 -7.29
C GLY A 114 20.84 27.11 -7.62
N GLU A 115 20.60 27.46 -8.89
CA GLU A 115 20.34 28.86 -9.30
C GLU A 115 19.18 29.49 -8.53
N SER A 116 18.11 28.75 -8.23
CA SER A 116 17.00 29.27 -7.42
C SER A 116 17.43 29.58 -5.99
N LEU A 117 18.27 28.74 -5.39
CA LEU A 117 18.81 28.96 -4.05
C LEU A 117 19.82 30.12 -4.03
N LYS A 118 20.65 30.25 -5.08
CA LYS A 118 21.60 31.36 -5.25
C LYS A 118 20.85 32.69 -5.42
N ASN A 119 19.82 32.74 -6.26
CA ASN A 119 18.99 33.92 -6.47
C ASN A 119 18.22 34.31 -5.20
N VAL A 120 17.64 33.35 -4.48
CA VAL A 120 16.96 33.62 -3.20
C VAL A 120 17.96 34.16 -2.16
N LYS A 121 19.16 33.57 -2.04
CA LYS A 121 20.22 34.10 -1.16
C LYS A 121 20.67 35.50 -1.57
N GLN A 122 20.73 35.79 -2.87
CA GLN A 122 21.13 37.10 -3.37
C GLN A 122 20.05 38.16 -3.15
N MET A 123 18.77 37.79 -3.23
CA MET A 123 17.64 38.65 -2.85
C MET A 123 17.61 38.93 -1.35
N LEU A 124 17.87 37.94 -0.50
CA LEU A 124 17.97 38.12 0.95
C LEU A 124 19.21 38.93 1.38
N LYS A 125 20.27 38.94 0.57
CA LYS A 125 21.45 39.79 0.76
C LYS A 125 21.28 41.23 0.28
N ARG A 126 20.21 41.57 -0.46
CA ARG A 126 19.93 42.96 -0.86
C ARG A 126 19.45 43.75 0.38
N ASN A 127 20.42 44.42 1.01
CA ASN A 127 20.35 45.54 1.93
C ASN A 127 19.09 45.68 2.79
N LEU A 128 19.20 45.24 4.06
CA LEU A 128 18.43 45.71 5.22
C LEU A 128 18.71 47.20 5.57
N HIS A 129 19.07 48.04 4.59
CA HIS A 129 19.50 49.43 4.78
C HIS A 129 18.62 50.42 3.99
N GLY A 130 17.32 50.13 3.94
CA GLY A 130 16.32 50.96 3.24
C GLY A 130 15.28 51.59 4.17
N GLY A 131 15.65 51.95 5.40
CA GLY A 131 14.75 52.62 6.33
C GLY A 131 15.49 53.49 7.34
N LYS A 132 16.01 54.64 6.88
CA LYS A 132 16.15 55.78 7.79
C LYS A 132 14.72 56.24 8.08
N TRP A 133 14.24 55.97 9.28
CA TRP A 133 13.10 56.69 9.84
C TRP A 133 13.57 58.13 10.06
N PHE A 134 13.12 59.03 9.19
CA PHE A 134 13.02 60.46 9.45
C PHE A 134 11.54 60.77 9.66
#